data_AF-A0A6G3WSS8-F1
#
_entry.id   AF-A0A6G3WSS8-F1
#
_cell.length_a   1.000
_cell.length_b   1.000
_cell.length_c   1.000
_cell.angle_alpha   90.00
_cell.angle_beta   90.00
_cell.angle_gamma   90.00
#
_symmetry.space_group_name_H-M   'P 1'
#
loop_
_entity.id
_entity.type
_entity.pdbx_description
1 polymer ?
#
loop_
_entity_poly.entity_id
_entity_poly.type
_entity_poly.pdbx_seq_one_letter_code
_entity_poly.pdbx_strand_id
1 'polypeptide(L)' 'VLKDFHRRHPKARVSLGVGASEDLVEQVRKGEIEVAFLGVPVTARPRGVHARELARERLVAVVSPTHPLAGE' A
#
# COMPACT_ATOMS: atom_id res chain seq x y z
N VAL A 1 8.17 -4.52 -11.49
CA VAL A 1 8.71 -4.83 -10.14
C VAL A 1 8.67 -6.30 -9.79
N LEU A 2 7.50 -6.93 -9.56
CA LEU A 2 7.43 -8.35 -9.16
C LEU A 2 8.07 -9.30 -10.19
N LYS A 3 7.87 -9.05 -11.49
CA LYS A 3 8.55 -9.77 -12.57
C LYS A 3 10.06 -9.75 -12.44
N ASP A 4 10.64 -8.56 -12.22
CA ASP A 4 12.10 -8.41 -12.08
C ASP A 4 12.62 -8.99 -10.76
N PHE A 5 11.82 -8.97 -9.70
CA PHE A 5 12.14 -9.61 -8.43
C PHE A 5 12.20 -11.14 -8.59
N HIS A 6 11.17 -11.74 -9.19
CA HIS A 6 11.14 -13.17 -9.44
C HIS A 6 12.29 -13.63 -10.36
N ARG A 7 12.63 -12.84 -11.39
CA ARG A 7 13.79 -13.13 -12.25
C ARG A 7 15.11 -13.14 -11.46
N ARG A 8 15.29 -12.22 -10.50
CA ARG A 8 16.49 -12.15 -9.65
C ARG A 8 16.51 -13.19 -8.53
N HIS A 9 15.33 -13.62 -8.07
CA HIS A 9 15.17 -14.55 -6.95
C HIS A 9 14.17 -15.67 -7.29
N PRO A 10 14.51 -16.59 -8.20
CA PRO A 10 13.56 -17.59 -8.71
C PRO A 10 13.06 -18.59 -7.66
N LYS A 11 13.83 -18.79 -6.58
CA LYS A 11 13.46 -19.69 -5.46
C LYS A 11 12.61 -18.99 -4.39
N ALA A 12 12.48 -17.67 -4.44
CA ALA A 12 11.66 -16.94 -3.48
C ALA A 12 10.18 -17.16 -3.81
N ARG A 13 9.41 -17.60 -2.81
CA ARG A 13 7.94 -17.62 -2.89
C ARG A 13 7.42 -16.25 -2.46
N VAL A 14 6.46 -15.72 -3.22
CA VAL A 14 5.80 -14.44 -2.91
C VAL A 14 4.31 -14.70 -2.83
N SER A 15 3.71 -14.35 -1.70
CA SER A 15 2.27 -14.28 -1.51
C SER A 15 1.83 -12.83 -1.39
N LEU A 16 0.67 -12.50 -1.94
CA LEU A 16 0.07 -11.17 -1.87
C LEU A 16 -1.29 -11.29 -1.20
N GLY A 17 -1.57 -10.37 -0.29
CA GLY A 17 -2.87 -10.20 0.36
C GLY A 17 -3.33 -8.75 0.28
N VAL A 18 -4.63 -8.55 0.44
CA VAL A 18 -5.25 -7.22 0.47
C VAL A 18 -6.11 -7.13 1.73
N GLY A 19 -6.06 -6.00 2.41
CA GLY A 19 -6.82 -5.73 3.63
C GLY A 19 -6.80 -4.24 3.96
N ALA A 20 -7.52 -3.87 5.02
CA ALA A 20 -7.46 -2.50 5.55
C ALA A 20 -6.05 -2.20 6.07
N SER A 21 -5.63 -0.94 5.96
CA SER A 21 -4.28 -0.53 6.37
C SER A 21 -4.03 -0.84 7.86
N GLU A 22 -5.03 -0.65 8.71
CA GLU A 22 -4.98 -0.93 10.15
C GLU A 22 -4.75 -2.43 10.43
N ASP A 23 -5.48 -3.30 9.73
CA ASP A 23 -5.34 -4.76 9.88
C ASP A 23 -3.95 -5.22 9.44
N LEU A 24 -3.45 -4.68 8.31
CA LEU A 24 -2.13 -5.01 7.79
C LEU A 24 -1.01 -4.55 8.73
N VAL A 25 -1.16 -3.41 9.40
CA VAL A 25 -0.21 -2.96 10.44
C VAL A 25 -0.16 -3.96 11.59
N GLU A 26 -1.32 -4.45 12.04
CA GLU A 26 -1.38 -5.45 13.10
C GLU A 26 -0.78 -6.79 12.70
N GLN A 27 -0.99 -7.24 11.45
CA GLN A 27 -0.36 -8.47 10.94
C GLN A 27 1.16 -8.35 10.90
N VAL A 28 1.72 -7.20 10.46
CA VAL A 28 3.17 -6.95 10.52
C VAL A 28 3.66 -6.93 11.97
N ARG A 29 2.93 -6.27 12.87
CA ARG A 29 3.27 -6.17 14.29
C ARG A 29 3.32 -7.55 14.96
N LYS A 30 2.45 -8.48 14.55
CA LYS A 30 2.39 -9.87 15.03
C LYS A 30 3.38 -10.81 14.32
N GLY A 31 4.03 -10.36 13.25
CA GLY A 31 4.92 -11.18 12.43
C GLY A 31 4.19 -12.19 11.53
N GLU A 32 2.91 -11.96 11.26
CA GLU A 32 2.11 -12.80 10.36
C GLU A 32 2.44 -12.54 8.89
N ILE A 33 2.86 -11.32 8.58
CA ILE A 33 3.43 -10.91 7.28
C ILE A 33 4.68 -10.06 7.49
N GLU A 34 5.62 -10.11 6.56
CA GLU A 34 6.90 -9.42 6.71
C GLU A 34 6.83 -7.93 6.36
N VAL A 35 5.95 -7.55 5.43
CA VAL A 35 5.82 -6.18 4.93
C VAL A 35 4.41 -5.90 4.43
N ALA A 36 3.95 -4.66 4.62
CA ALA A 36 2.70 -4.16 4.08
C ALA A 36 2.91 -2.82 3.34
N PHE A 37 2.16 -2.62 2.26
CA PHE A 37 2.04 -1.34 1.58
C PHE A 37 0.75 -0.66 2.04
N LEU A 38 0.89 0.52 2.63
CA LEU A 38 -0.21 1.20 3.32
C LEU A 38 -0.57 2.50 2.61
N GLY A 39 -1.85 2.69 2.31
CA GLY A 39 -2.42 3.97 1.95
C GLY A 39 -3.06 4.58 3.19
N VAL A 40 -2.33 5.44 3.89
CA VAL A 40 -2.82 6.09 5.11
C VAL A 40 -2.80 7.61 4.96
N PRO A 41 -3.66 8.35 5.69
CA PRO A 41 -3.58 9.80 5.75
C PRO A 41 -2.18 10.27 6.15
N VAL A 42 -1.74 11.42 5.62
CA VAL A 42 -0.40 12.00 5.88
C VAL A 42 -0.12 12.20 7.38
N THR A 43 -1.17 12.39 8.18
CA THR A 43 -1.10 12.57 9.63
C THR A 43 -1.02 11.26 10.40
N ALA A 44 -1.39 10.14 9.78
CA ALA A 44 -1.38 8.83 10.42
C ALA A 44 0.03 8.24 10.40
N ARG A 45 0.49 7.77 11.57
CA ARG A 45 1.74 7.03 11.71
C ARG A 45 1.45 5.65 12.29
N PRO A 46 1.79 4.55 11.59
CA PRO A 46 1.74 3.22 12.16
C PRO A 46 2.57 3.16 13.46
N ARG A 47 2.02 2.51 14.50
CA ARG A 47 2.68 2.34 15.79
C ARG A 47 3.13 0.89 15.95
N GLY A 48 4.25 0.69 16.65
CA GLY A 48 4.76 -0.65 16.93
C GLY A 48 5.39 -1.37 15.73
N VAL A 49 5.55 -0.67 14.60
CA VAL A 49 6.24 -1.17 13.39
C VAL A 49 7.15 -0.08 12.84
N HIS A 50 8.20 -0.47 12.12
CA HIS A 50 9.00 0.46 11.34
C HIS A 50 8.22 0.88 10.09
N ALA A 51 8.17 2.19 9.82
CA ALA A 51 7.50 2.75 8.66
C ALA A 51 8.45 3.62 7.85
N ARG A 52 8.32 3.55 6.52
CA ARG A 52 9.05 4.37 5.56
C ARG A 52 8.08 4.91 4.51
N GLU A 53 8.08 6.22 4.30
CA GLU A 53 7.31 6.84 3.21
C GLU A 53 7.94 6.42 1.86
N LEU A 54 7.13 5.84 0.97
CA LEU A 54 7.56 5.45 -0.38
C LEU A 54 7.14 6.50 -1.41
N ALA A 55 5.97 7.09 -1.23
CA ALA A 55 5.41 8.12 -2.08
C ALA A 55 4.37 8.93 -1.29
N ARG A 56 4.14 10.15 -1.77
CA ARG A 56 3.04 11.00 -1.32
C ARG A 56 2.26 11.44 -2.55
N GLU A 57 0.98 11.13 -2.57
CA GLU A 57 0.10 11.48 -3.68
C GLU A 57 -1.11 12.27 -3.19
N ARG A 58 -1.70 13.06 -4.08
CA ARG A 58 -2.92 13.81 -3.78
C ARG A 58 -4.11 12.88 -3.97
N LEU A 59 -5.02 12.87 -3.01
CA LEU A 59 -6.32 12.24 -3.19
C LEU A 59 -7.12 13.08 -4.19
N VAL A 60 -7.48 12.48 -5.32
CA VAL A 60 -8.23 13.14 -6.40
C VAL A 60 -9.59 12.48 -6.56
N ALA A 61 -10.61 13.27 -6.88
CA ALA A 61 -11.88 12.74 -7.34
C ALA A 61 -11.76 12.36 -8.82
N VAL A 62 -12.25 11.17 -9.18
CA VAL A 62 -12.33 10.74 -10.58
C VAL A 62 -13.80 10.65 -10.95
N VAL A 63 -14.17 11.38 -12.00
CA VAL A 63 -15.52 11.39 -12.56
C VAL A 63 -15.49 11.07 -14.04
N SER A 64 -16.64 10.71 -14.62
CA SER A 64 -16.77 10.58 -16.07
C SER A 64 -16.35 11.90 -16.74
N PRO A 65 -15.68 11.87 -17.91
CA PRO A 65 -15.37 13.09 -18.67
C PRO A 65 -16.60 13.94 -19.01
N THR A 66 -17.80 13.35 -19.04
CA THR A 66 -19.08 14.03 -19.30
C THR A 66 -19.81 14.48 -18.03
N HIS A 67 -19.24 14.28 -16.84
CA HIS A 67 -19.87 14.66 -15.58
C HIS A 67 -19.86 16.19 -15.42
N PRO A 68 -20.91 16.82 -14.86
CA PRO A 68 -20.94 18.28 -14.67
C PRO A 68 -19.76 18.86 -13.89
N LEU A 69 -19.16 18.06 -13.01
CA LEU A 69 -17.97 18.43 -12.21
C LEU A 69 -16.62 18.07 -12.87
N ALA A 70 -16.60 17.65 -14.14
CA ALA A 70 -15.36 17.18 -14.78
C ALA A 70 -14.32 18.30 -15.06
N GLY A 71 -14.72 19.57 -14.97
CA GLY A 71 -13.85 20.74 -15.18
C GLY A 71 -13.56 21.54 -13.91
N GLU A 72 -13.96 21.04 -12.74
CA GLU A 72 -13.76 21.69 -11.45
C GLU A 72 -12.47 21.24 -10.74
#